data_AF-A0A2E7CZT4-F1
#
_entry.id   AF-A0A2E7CZT4-F1
#
_cell.length_a   1.000
_cell.length_b   1.000
_cell.length_c   1.000
_cell.angle_alpha   90.00
_cell.angle_beta   90.00
_cell.angle_gamma   90.00
#
_symmetry.space_group_name_H-M   'P 1'
#
loop_
_entity.id
_entity.type
_entity.pdbx_description
1 polymer ?
#
loop_
_entity_poly.entity_id
_entity_poly.type
_entity_poly.pdbx_seq_one_letter_code
_entity_poly.pdbx_strand_id
1 'polypeptide(L)'
;MVDEDELDTPDEFRLDRPAHHDLNFGYGRHECHGRYISRVQIPEAIKQLLKLPGFRRAAGDAGKLEFDGPFPKSMFVEYAA
;
A
#
# COMPACT_ATOMS: atom_id res chain seq x y z
N MET A 1 0.73 2.45 10.88
CA MET A 1 0.89 3.33 12.06
C MET A 1 2.13 4.18 11.83
N VAL A 2 2.13 5.43 12.27
CA VAL A 2 3.25 6.40 12.12
C VAL A 2 3.63 7.03 13.47
N ASP A 3 3.35 6.32 14.56
CA ASP A 3 3.65 6.77 15.92
C ASP A 3 5.15 6.59 16.20
N GLU A 4 5.84 7.67 16.55
CA GLU A 4 7.29 7.70 16.78
C GLU A 4 7.69 7.10 18.13
N ASP A 5 6.77 7.01 19.09
CA ASP A 5 7.03 6.38 20.39
C ASP A 5 7.12 4.85 20.28
N GLU A 6 6.49 4.26 19.25
CA GLU A 6 6.41 2.82 19.04
C GLU A 6 7.24 2.33 17.83
N LEU A 7 7.52 3.20 16.85
CA LEU A 7 8.14 2.81 15.59
C LEU A 7 9.42 3.58 15.30
N ASP A 8 10.50 2.84 15.02
CA ASP A 8 11.69 3.40 14.39
C ASP A 8 11.37 3.86 12.95
N THR A 9 11.78 5.09 12.63
CA THR A 9 11.63 5.75 11.31
C THR A 9 10.19 5.64 10.74
N PRO A 10 9.16 6.13 11.46
CA PRO A 10 7.75 5.84 11.19
C PRO A 10 7.28 6.17 9.76
N ASP A 11 7.92 7.15 9.12
CA ASP A 11 7.70 7.67 7.78
C ASP A 11 8.36 6.85 6.65
N GLU A 12 9.29 5.95 6.98
CA GLU A 12 9.95 5.08 6.00
C GLU A 12 9.11 3.84 5.65
N PHE A 13 9.06 3.51 4.36
CA PHE A 13 8.48 2.25 3.90
C PHE A 13 9.44 1.09 4.16
N ARG A 14 9.05 0.19 5.07
CA ARG A 14 9.85 -0.96 5.51
C ARG A 14 9.08 -2.27 5.41
N LEU A 15 9.72 -3.29 4.84
CA LEU A 15 9.14 -4.64 4.68
C LEU A 15 9.41 -5.55 5.88
N ASP A 16 10.33 -5.17 6.77
CA ASP A 16 10.81 -5.95 7.91
C ASP A 16 10.15 -5.54 9.24
N ARG A 17 9.14 -4.67 9.23
CA ARG A 17 8.41 -4.30 10.45
C ARG A 17 7.64 -5.50 11.02
N PRO A 18 7.72 -5.75 12.34
CA PRO A 18 6.91 -6.77 12.99
C PRO A 18 5.40 -6.56 12.75
N ALA A 19 4.67 -7.63 12.47
CA ALA A 19 3.25 -7.54 12.11
C ALA A 19 2.34 -6.99 13.22
N HIS A 20 2.77 -7.01 14.49
CA HIS A 20 1.97 -6.50 15.60
C HIS A 20 1.93 -4.97 15.67
N HIS A 21 2.79 -4.27 14.92
CA HIS A 21 2.76 -2.82 14.76
C HIS A 21 1.72 -2.33 13.73
N ASP A 22 1.08 -3.25 13.01
CA ASP A 22 0.07 -2.90 12.00
C ASP A 22 -1.31 -2.68 12.64
N LEU A 23 -1.78 -1.43 12.60
CA LEU A 23 -3.13 -1.04 13.02
C LEU A 23 -4.06 -0.70 11.85
N ASN A 24 -3.72 -1.04 10.60
CA ASN A 24 -4.56 -0.73 9.43
C ASN A 24 -5.97 -1.34 9.51
N PHE A 25 -6.13 -2.41 10.29
CA PHE A 25 -7.41 -3.09 10.51
C PHE A 25 -8.01 -2.83 11.89
N GLY A 26 -7.42 -1.95 12.70
CA GLY A 26 -7.81 -1.71 14.09
C GLY A 26 -7.51 -2.89 15.01
N TYR A 27 -8.11 -2.88 16.21
CA TYR A 27 -7.92 -3.90 17.24
C TYR A 27 -9.18 -4.09 18.11
N GLY A 28 -9.32 -5.27 18.71
CA GLY A 28 -10.39 -5.58 19.66
C GLY A 28 -11.74 -5.90 19.00
N ARG A 29 -12.84 -5.59 19.70
CA ARG A 29 -14.22 -5.95 19.27
C ARG A 29 -14.65 -5.35 17.93
N HIS A 30 -13.98 -4.28 17.50
CA HIS A 30 -14.25 -3.59 16.24
C HIS A 30 -13.09 -3.74 15.24
N GLU A 31 -12.23 -4.75 15.41
CA GLU A 31 -11.27 -5.12 14.38
C GLU A 31 -12.00 -5.36 13.06
N CYS A 32 -11.42 -4.88 11.95
CA CYS A 32 -12.00 -4.99 10.62
C CYS A 32 -12.28 -6.45 10.28
N HIS A 33 -13.56 -6.79 10.19
CA HIS A 33 -14.02 -8.13 9.82
C HIS A 33 -13.48 -8.56 8.44
N GLY A 34 -13.30 -7.60 7.53
CA GLY A 34 -12.77 -7.81 6.19
C GLY A 34 -11.27 -8.09 6.11
N ARG A 35 -10.50 -8.02 7.21
CA ARG A 35 -9.03 -8.09 7.15
C ARG A 35 -8.49 -9.33 6.45
N TYR A 36 -9.15 -10.48 6.60
CA TYR A 36 -8.70 -11.73 6.01
C TYR A 36 -8.86 -11.73 4.50
N ILE A 37 -10.00 -11.25 3.99
CA ILE A 37 -10.22 -11.14 2.54
C ILE A 37 -9.35 -10.03 1.95
N SER A 38 -9.22 -8.87 2.61
CA SER A 38 -8.38 -7.77 2.14
C SER A 38 -6.90 -8.16 2.05
N ARG A 39 -6.38 -8.93 3.02
CA ARG A 39 -5.00 -9.44 3.01
C ARG A 39 -4.69 -10.41 1.88
N VAL A 40 -5.71 -10.98 1.22
CA VAL A 40 -5.55 -11.81 0.02
C VAL A 40 -5.81 -10.99 -1.23
N GLN A 41 -6.93 -10.27 -1.27
CA GLN A 41 -7.41 -9.56 -2.45
C GLN A 41 -6.46 -8.45 -2.89
N ILE A 42 -5.97 -7.62 -1.96
CA ILE A 42 -5.12 -6.47 -2.30
C ILE A 42 -3.77 -6.94 -2.88
N PRO A 43 -3.01 -7.84 -2.22
CA PRO A 43 -1.76 -8.33 -2.80
C PRO A 43 -1.97 -9.04 -4.14
N GLU A 44 -3.02 -9.86 -4.29
CA GLU A 44 -3.25 -10.58 -5.54
C GLU A 44 -3.58 -9.63 -6.70
N ALA A 45 -4.34 -8.56 -6.48
CA ALA A 45 -4.60 -7.55 -7.49
C ALA A 45 -3.30 -6.83 -7.93
N ILE A 46 -2.48 -6.39 -6.98
CA ILE A 46 -1.21 -5.68 -7.26
C ILE A 46 -0.19 -6.61 -7.93
N LYS A 47 -0.12 -7.88 -7.51
CA LYS A 47 0.81 -8.87 -8.03
C LYS A 47 0.62 -9.13 -9.53
N GLN A 48 -0.60 -9.04 -10.05
CA GLN A 48 -0.82 -9.18 -11.50
C GLN A 48 -0.17 -8.01 -12.28
N LEU A 49 -0.26 -6.79 -11.74
CA LEU A 49 0.38 -5.62 -12.35
C LEU A 49 1.91 -5.74 -12.32
N LEU A 50 2.48 -6.16 -11.19
CA LEU A 50 3.92 -6.33 -11.02
C LEU A 50 4.54 -7.42 -11.92
N LYS A 51 3.72 -8.34 -12.43
CA LYS A 51 4.16 -9.38 -13.38
C LYS A 51 4.20 -8.91 -14.83
N LEU A 52 3.64 -7.73 -15.14
CA LEU A 52 3.68 -7.20 -16.50
C LEU A 52 5.13 -6.89 -16.89
N PRO A 53 5.59 -7.28 -18.10
CA PRO A 53 6.94 -6.99 -18.56
C PRO A 53 7.22 -5.49 -18.53
N GLY A 54 8.35 -5.08 -17.96
CA GLY A 54 8.73 -3.66 -17.92
C GLY A 54 7.79 -2.76 -17.12
N PHE A 55 6.99 -3.31 -16.19
CA PHE A 55 6.08 -2.53 -15.35
C PHE A 55 6.83 -1.46 -14.55
N ARG A 56 6.47 -0.20 -14.79
CA ARG A 56 7.04 0.97 -14.11
C ARG A 56 6.04 2.11 -14.03
N ARG A 57 6.33 3.10 -13.20
CA ARG A 57 5.59 4.37 -13.21
C ARG A 57 5.78 5.08 -14.55
N ALA A 58 4.75 5.78 -15.00
CA ALA A 58 4.85 6.65 -16.17
C ALA A 58 5.88 7.78 -15.93
N ALA A 59 6.40 8.35 -17.01
CA ALA A 59 7.37 9.45 -16.88
C ALA A 59 6.71 10.76 -16.36
N GLY A 60 7.51 11.59 -15.71
CA GLY A 60 7.10 12.93 -15.27
C GLY A 60 5.99 12.93 -14.22
N ASP A 61 5.11 13.94 -14.28
CA ASP A 61 4.04 14.12 -13.28
C ASP A 61 2.96 13.03 -13.37
N ALA A 62 2.76 12.42 -14.54
CA ALA A 62 1.79 11.34 -14.73
C ALA A 62 2.10 10.10 -13.85
N GLY A 63 3.39 9.84 -13.56
CA GLY A 63 3.81 8.76 -12.68
C GLY A 63 3.79 9.08 -11.19
N LYS A 64 3.39 10.29 -10.80
CA LYS A 64 3.24 10.68 -9.38
C LYS A 64 1.85 10.30 -8.89
N LEU A 65 1.75 10.05 -7.59
CA LEU A 65 0.48 9.73 -6.94
C LEU A 65 -0.27 11.05 -6.72
N GLU A 66 -1.43 11.19 -7.35
CA GLU A 66 -2.35 12.29 -7.10
C GLU A 66 -3.33 11.91 -6.00
N PHE A 67 -3.65 12.86 -5.12
CA PHE A 67 -4.57 12.65 -4.01
C PHE A 67 -5.82 13.52 -4.18
N ASP A 68 -6.96 12.97 -3.80
CA ASP A 68 -8.20 13.70 -3.59
C ASP A 68 -8.75 13.29 -2.22
N GLY A 69 -8.50 14.15 -1.23
CA GLY A 69 -8.68 13.79 0.18
C GLY A 69 -7.61 12.80 0.67
N PRO A 70 -7.95 11.90 1.63
CA PRO A 70 -6.97 11.02 2.27
C PRO A 70 -6.55 9.82 1.42
N PHE A 71 -7.18 9.61 0.26
CA PHE A 71 -6.93 8.46 -0.60
C PHE A 71 -6.30 8.89 -1.93
N PRO A 72 -5.43 8.05 -2.51
CA PRO A 72 -4.92 8.30 -3.84
C PRO A 72 -6.05 8.24 -4.88
N LYS A 73 -6.04 9.21 -5.79
CA LYS A 73 -6.96 9.31 -6.92
C LYS A 73 -6.41 8.58 -8.16
N SER A 74 -5.16 8.85 -8.51
CA SER A 74 -4.56 8.34 -9.75
C SER A 74 -3.03 8.28 -9.69
N MET A 75 -2.47 7.34 -10.44
CA MET A 75 -1.05 7.25 -10.79
C MET A 75 -0.94 6.44 -12.08
N PHE A 76 -0.36 7.00 -13.14
CA PHE A 76 -0.19 6.29 -14.39
C PHE A 76 1.05 5.39 -14.37
N VAL A 77 0.94 4.26 -15.06
CA VAL A 77 1.96 3.23 -15.17
C VAL A 77 2.14 2.84 -16.63
N GLU A 78 3.33 2.36 -16.97
CA GLU A 78 3.71 1.88 -18.29
C GLU A 78 4.20 0.43 -18.16
N TYR A 79 3.97 -0.36 -19.20
CA TYR A 79 4.46 -1.74 -19.32
C TYR A 79 4.74 -2.04 -20.80
N ALA A 80 5.58 -3.04 -21.06
CA ALA A 80 5.85 -3.51 -22.40
C ALA A 80 4.60 -4.22 -22.96
N ALA A 81 4.24 -3.89 -24.21
CA ALA A 81 3.15 -4.52 -24.94
C ALA A 81 3.40 -6.00 -25.22
#